data_AF-A0A813J387-F1
#
_entry.id   AF-A0A813J387-F1
#
_cell.length_a   1.000
_cell.length_b   1.000
_cell.length_c   1.000
_cell.angle_alpha   90.00
_cell.angle_beta   90.00
_cell.angle_gamma   90.00
#
_symmetry.space_group_name_H-M   'P 1'
#
loop_
_entity.id
_entity.type
_entity.pdbx_description
1 polymer ?
#
loop_
_entity_poly.entity_id
_entity_poly.type
_entity_poly.pdbx_seq_one_letter_code
_entity_poly.pdbx_strand_id
1 'polypeptide(L)'
;MAASTKLPFFVRDKEALKVFGFDTASYELDEKKAAPFPLPTPKAAHWSPDGLAVAMVDPAQGPQVATFEKSNSGRELSTATLHSLPGAPKTVQGFLWSPLSSAVVTTAPSGPKGSQEHNVHVWRRAGAGAPGDGSGNGGSYELQASFCHPKLEKDKK
;
A
#
# COMPACT_ATOMS: atom_id res chain seq x y z
N MET A 1 7.71 31.98 -8.94
CA MET A 1 6.87 30.96 -9.62
C MET A 1 6.62 29.86 -8.61
N ALA A 2 5.35 29.52 -8.32
CA ALA A 2 5.05 28.40 -7.45
C ALA A 2 5.51 27.10 -8.14
N ALA A 3 6.18 26.21 -7.42
CA ALA A 3 6.56 24.92 -7.97
C ALA A 3 5.27 24.12 -8.27
N SER A 4 5.10 23.66 -9.50
CA SER A 4 4.05 22.70 -9.85
C SER A 4 4.22 21.47 -8.95
N THR A 5 3.15 21.12 -8.24
CA THR A 5 3.11 19.95 -7.36
C THR A 5 2.06 19.00 -7.91
N LYS A 6 2.48 17.81 -8.31
CA LYS A 6 1.56 16.77 -8.78
C LYS A 6 1.03 15.96 -7.59
N LEU A 7 -0.27 16.05 -7.34
CA LEU A 7 -0.97 15.25 -6.33
C LEU A 7 -1.40 13.91 -6.94
N PRO A 8 -0.90 12.77 -6.45
CA PRO A 8 -1.31 11.49 -6.97
C PRO A 8 -2.61 11.01 -6.35
N PHE A 9 -3.41 10.35 -7.17
CA PHE A 9 -4.55 9.55 -6.71
C PHE A 9 -4.71 8.33 -7.60
N PHE A 10 -5.49 7.34 -7.15
CA PHE A 10 -5.82 6.19 -7.98
C PHE A 10 -7.33 6.05 -8.16
N VAL A 11 -7.71 5.43 -9.27
CA VAL A 11 -9.08 5.00 -9.53
C VAL A 11 -9.07 3.49 -9.78
N ARG A 12 -10.04 2.80 -9.19
CA ARG A 12 -10.30 1.40 -9.50
C ARG A 12 -11.29 1.35 -10.66
N ASP A 13 -10.81 0.97 -11.83
CA ASP A 13 -11.68 0.61 -12.95
C ASP A 13 -12.12 -0.85 -12.81
N LYS A 14 -13.02 -1.33 -13.68
CA LYS A 14 -13.49 -2.72 -13.69
C LYS A 14 -12.36 -3.72 -13.91
N GLU A 15 -11.35 -3.33 -14.68
CA GLU A 15 -10.28 -4.23 -15.14
C GLU A 15 -8.94 -3.98 -14.45
N ALA A 16 -8.68 -2.75 -14.02
CA ALA A 16 -7.37 -2.36 -13.50
C ALA A 16 -7.42 -1.19 -12.52
N LEU A 17 -6.36 -1.06 -11.73
CA LEU A 17 -6.07 0.18 -11.00
C LEU A 17 -5.36 1.17 -11.93
N LYS A 18 -5.82 2.42 -11.95
CA LYS A 18 -5.20 3.52 -12.72
C LYS A 18 -4.67 4.56 -11.76
N VAL A 19 -3.49 5.10 -12.04
CA VAL A 19 -2.86 6.16 -11.24
C VAL A 19 -2.87 7.45 -12.04
N PHE A 20 -3.26 8.54 -11.40
CA PHE A 20 -3.37 9.86 -12.00
C PHE A 20 -2.55 10.86 -11.20
N GLY A 21 -2.07 11.90 -11.88
CA GLY A 21 -1.47 13.08 -11.26
C GLY A 21 -2.34 14.30 -11.53
N PHE A 22 -2.70 15.03 -10.48
CA PHE A 22 -3.35 16.33 -10.59
C PHE A 22 -2.32 17.43 -10.38
N ASP A 23 -2.12 18.28 -11.40
CA ASP A 23 -1.24 19.44 -11.28
C ASP A 23 -2.00 20.59 -10.60
N THR A 24 -1.57 20.96 -9.39
CA THR A 24 -2.22 22.02 -8.63
C THR A 24 -1.98 23.43 -9.18
N ALA A 25 -0.98 23.61 -10.05
CA ALA A 25 -0.65 24.90 -10.65
C ALA A 25 -1.48 25.15 -11.92
N SER A 26 -1.64 24.15 -12.78
CA SER A 26 -2.46 24.25 -14.00
C SER A 26 -3.92 23.84 -13.79
N TYR A 27 -4.25 23.17 -12.69
CA TYR A 27 -5.55 22.53 -12.45
C TYR A 27 -5.90 21.47 -13.51
N GLU A 28 -4.88 20.92 -14.17
CA GLU A 28 -5.05 19.90 -15.19
C GLU A 28 -4.81 18.51 -14.62
N LEU A 29 -5.54 17.55 -15.17
CA LEU A 29 -5.26 16.14 -14.94
C LEU A 29 -4.22 15.69 -15.96
N ASP A 30 -3.12 15.13 -15.49
CA ASP A 30 -2.20 14.40 -16.35
C ASP A 30 -2.90 13.06 -16.70
N GLU A 31 -3.73 13.07 -17.75
CA GLU A 31 -4.58 11.94 -18.10
C GLU A 31 -3.77 10.74 -18.59
N LYS A 32 -4.11 9.58 -18.01
CA LYS A 32 -3.84 8.22 -18.52
C LYS A 32 -2.37 7.90 -18.78
N LYS A 33 -1.59 7.78 -17.71
CA LYS A 33 -0.65 6.66 -17.66
C LYS A 33 -1.40 5.46 -17.08
N ALA A 34 -1.45 4.36 -17.83
CA ALA A 34 -1.79 3.07 -17.22
C ALA A 34 -0.91 2.92 -15.98
N ALA A 35 -1.42 2.31 -14.91
CA ALA A 35 -0.56 2.03 -13.77
C ALA A 35 0.70 1.32 -14.31
N PRO A 36 1.91 1.72 -13.88
CA PRO A 36 3.15 1.14 -14.40
C PRO A 36 3.30 -0.36 -14.05
N PHE A 37 2.30 -0.92 -13.38
CA PHE A 37 2.17 -2.30 -13.01
C PHE A 37 0.79 -2.82 -13.45
N PRO A 38 0.72 -3.96 -14.15
CA PRO A 38 -0.54 -4.58 -14.48
C PRO A 38 -1.10 -5.24 -13.23
N LEU A 39 -2.18 -4.70 -12.69
CA LEU A 39 -2.92 -5.36 -11.62
C LEU A 39 -4.38 -5.53 -12.02
N PRO A 40 -4.92 -6.76 -11.96
CA PRO A 40 -6.35 -6.95 -11.92
C PRO A 40 -6.92 -6.11 -10.78
N THR A 41 -8.14 -5.59 -10.94
CA THR A 41 -8.81 -4.74 -9.96
C THR A 41 -8.61 -5.24 -8.52
N PRO A 42 -7.78 -4.55 -7.72
CA PRO A 42 -7.38 -5.07 -6.43
C PRO A 42 -8.56 -5.01 -5.45
N LYS A 43 -8.72 -6.06 -4.65
CA LYS A 43 -9.81 -6.14 -3.64
C LYS A 43 -9.73 -4.99 -2.63
N ALA A 44 -8.51 -4.62 -2.26
CA ALA A 44 -8.20 -3.49 -1.40
C ALA A 44 -6.98 -2.74 -1.97
N ALA A 45 -7.01 -1.42 -1.89
CA ALA A 45 -5.86 -0.56 -2.20
C ALA A 45 -5.87 0.66 -1.28
N HIS A 46 -4.69 1.11 -0.84
CA HIS A 46 -4.56 2.26 0.05
C HIS A 46 -3.25 3.00 -0.19
N TRP A 47 -3.32 4.32 -0.40
CA TRP A 47 -2.14 5.19 -0.43
C TRP A 47 -1.50 5.26 0.95
N SER A 48 -0.17 5.27 0.95
CA SER A 48 0.62 5.72 2.10
C SER A 48 0.36 7.22 2.36
N PRO A 49 0.44 7.70 3.62
CA PRO A 49 0.20 9.11 3.96
C PRO A 49 1.10 10.11 3.24
N ASP A 50 2.38 9.77 3.07
CA ASP A 50 3.35 10.52 2.26
C ASP A 50 3.11 10.36 0.74
N GLY A 51 2.15 9.52 0.34
CA GLY A 51 1.76 9.18 -1.02
C GLY A 51 2.90 8.76 -1.95
N LEU A 52 3.98 8.20 -1.41
CA LEU A 52 5.08 7.62 -2.19
C LEU A 52 4.85 6.14 -2.51
N ALA A 53 3.85 5.52 -1.89
CA ALA A 53 3.54 4.11 -2.08
C ALA A 53 2.03 3.84 -2.07
N VAL A 54 1.60 2.82 -2.81
CA VAL A 54 0.24 2.26 -2.73
C VAL A 54 0.35 0.79 -2.32
N ALA A 55 -0.32 0.42 -1.25
CA ALA A 55 -0.51 -0.99 -0.88
C ALA A 55 -1.75 -1.53 -1.57
N MET A 56 -1.71 -2.78 -2.03
CA MET A 56 -2.73 -3.40 -2.88
C MET A 56 -2.71 -4.92 -2.76
N VAL A 57 -3.85 -5.57 -3.02
CA VAL A 57 -3.91 -7.05 -3.11
C VAL A 57 -4.09 -7.48 -4.56
N ASP A 58 -3.06 -8.08 -5.13
CA ASP A 58 -3.16 -8.80 -6.40
C ASP A 58 -3.87 -10.16 -6.17
N PRO A 59 -4.91 -10.51 -6.94
CA PRO A 59 -5.63 -11.77 -6.76
C PRO A 59 -4.78 -13.04 -6.97
N ALA A 60 -3.76 -12.99 -7.81
CA ALA A 60 -2.88 -14.11 -8.12
C ALA A 60 -1.64 -14.16 -7.20
N GLN A 61 -1.00 -13.01 -6.98
CA GLN A 61 0.27 -12.85 -6.27
C GLN A 61 0.10 -12.57 -4.77
N GLY A 62 -1.05 -12.04 -4.35
CA GLY A 62 -1.32 -11.65 -2.96
C GLY A 62 -0.98 -10.17 -2.69
N PRO A 63 -0.74 -9.80 -1.43
CA PRO A 63 -0.50 -8.40 -1.06
C PRO A 63 0.87 -7.90 -1.56
N GLN A 64 0.85 -6.71 -2.16
CA GLN A 64 2.00 -6.03 -2.72
C GLN A 64 1.96 -4.54 -2.39
N VAL A 65 3.11 -3.88 -2.54
CA VAL A 65 3.24 -2.43 -2.43
C VAL A 65 3.95 -1.90 -3.67
N ALA A 66 3.32 -0.94 -4.35
CA ALA A 66 3.95 -0.18 -5.42
C ALA A 66 4.59 1.09 -4.85
N THR A 67 5.89 1.27 -5.02
CA THR A 67 6.63 2.48 -4.60
C THR A 67 6.97 3.33 -5.82
N PHE A 68 6.68 4.62 -5.75
CA PHE A 68 6.93 5.61 -6.80
C PHE A 68 8.19 6.41 -6.51
N GLU A 69 8.91 6.77 -7.56
CA GLU A 69 10.11 7.59 -7.44
C GLU A 69 9.76 9.05 -7.14
N LYS A 70 10.57 9.67 -6.28
CA LYS A 70 10.48 11.10 -5.99
C LYS A 70 11.34 11.86 -7.00
N SER A 71 10.73 12.79 -7.73
CA SER A 71 11.43 13.64 -8.72
C SER A 71 11.60 15.06 -8.18
N ASN A 72 12.48 15.84 -8.84
CA ASN A 72 12.72 17.24 -8.46
C ASN A 72 11.48 18.14 -8.65
N SER A 73 10.53 17.73 -9.50
CA SER A 73 9.25 18.41 -9.75
C SER A 73 8.08 17.78 -9.00
N GLY A 74 8.35 16.97 -7.97
CA GLY A 74 7.33 16.27 -7.20
C GLY A 74 7.48 14.75 -7.27
N ARG A 75 6.47 14.06 -7.81
CA ARG A 75 6.46 12.60 -7.90
C ARG A 75 6.47 12.15 -9.34
N GLU A 76 7.28 11.15 -9.65
CA GLU A 76 7.24 10.47 -10.93
C GLU A 76 6.25 9.31 -10.86
N LEU A 77 5.12 9.46 -11.55
CA LEU A 77 4.07 8.45 -11.62
C LEU A 77 4.24 7.49 -12.82
N SER A 78 5.25 7.74 -13.67
CA SER A 78 5.56 6.88 -14.82
C SER A 78 6.18 5.54 -14.41
N THR A 79 6.86 5.51 -13.28
CA THR A 79 7.66 4.37 -12.83
C THR A 79 7.24 4.00 -11.42
N ALA A 80 7.04 2.71 -11.19
CA ALA A 80 6.90 2.19 -9.84
C ALA A 80 7.59 0.84 -9.72
N THR A 81 8.17 0.61 -8.55
CA THR A 81 8.72 -0.69 -8.18
C THR A 81 7.69 -1.44 -7.36
N LEU A 82 7.40 -2.69 -7.75
CA LEU A 82 6.52 -3.57 -6.99
C LEU A 82 7.32 -4.36 -5.95
N HIS A 83 6.78 -4.40 -4.74
CA HIS A 83 7.32 -5.17 -3.62
C HIS A 83 6.27 -6.14 -3.12
N SER A 84 6.54 -7.44 -3.23
CA SER A 84 5.70 -8.47 -2.61
C SER A 84 5.88 -8.44 -1.09
N LEU A 85 4.83 -8.78 -0.34
CA LEU A 85 4.87 -8.94 1.11
C LEU A 85 4.86 -10.45 1.47
N PRO A 86 6.02 -11.13 1.41
CA PRO A 86 6.07 -12.60 1.46
C PRO A 86 5.65 -13.14 2.82
N GLY A 87 4.63 -14.00 2.85
CA GLY A 87 4.12 -14.60 4.09
C GLY A 87 2.84 -13.95 4.60
N ALA A 88 2.44 -12.78 4.08
CA ALA A 88 1.09 -12.29 4.29
C ALA A 88 0.07 -13.18 3.53
N PRO A 89 -1.09 -13.47 4.12
CA PRO A 89 -2.14 -14.25 3.46
C PRO A 89 -2.60 -13.60 2.16
N LYS A 90 -2.86 -14.40 1.12
CA LYS A 90 -3.53 -13.90 -0.11
C LYS A 90 -4.95 -13.38 0.14
N THR A 91 -5.51 -13.68 1.31
CA THR A 91 -6.84 -13.27 1.77
C THR A 91 -6.84 -11.94 2.51
N VAL A 92 -5.74 -11.16 2.47
CA VAL A 92 -5.71 -9.79 3.01
C VAL A 92 -6.90 -8.97 2.47
N GLN A 93 -7.57 -8.26 3.37
CA GLN A 93 -8.73 -7.41 3.10
C GLN A 93 -8.48 -5.95 3.46
N GLY A 94 -7.46 -5.66 4.28
CA GLY A 94 -7.19 -4.33 4.75
C GLY A 94 -5.70 -4.00 4.80
N PHE A 95 -5.41 -2.72 4.57
CA PHE A 95 -4.11 -2.09 4.77
C PHE A 95 -4.29 -0.91 5.71
N LEU A 96 -3.37 -0.77 6.67
CA LEU A 96 -3.30 0.39 7.55
C LEU A 96 -1.87 0.90 7.54
N TRP A 97 -1.67 2.10 7.03
CA TRP A 97 -0.35 2.72 7.04
C TRP A 97 -0.07 3.41 8.36
N SER A 98 1.18 3.32 8.83
CA SER A 98 1.65 4.21 9.88
C SER A 98 1.52 5.67 9.41
N PRO A 99 1.19 6.63 10.30
CA PRO A 99 1.06 8.04 9.93
C PRO A 99 2.29 8.65 9.24
N LEU A 100 3.48 8.08 9.49
CA LEU A 100 4.76 8.54 8.93
C LEU A 100 5.21 7.75 7.69
N SER A 101 4.35 6.90 7.12
CA SER A 101 4.67 6.03 5.98
C SER A 101 5.88 5.10 6.17
N SER A 102 6.31 4.85 7.40
CA SER A 102 7.44 3.99 7.73
C SER A 102 7.05 2.51 7.85
N ALA A 103 5.76 2.22 8.04
CA ALA A 103 5.24 0.87 8.11
C ALA A 103 3.83 0.74 7.50
N VAL A 104 3.47 -0.49 7.13
CA VAL A 104 2.12 -0.88 6.72
C VAL A 104 1.71 -2.15 7.47
N VAL A 105 0.48 -2.17 7.95
CA VAL A 105 -0.15 -3.34 8.57
C VAL A 105 -1.10 -3.97 7.55
N THR A 106 -0.99 -5.28 7.36
CA THR A 106 -1.93 -6.06 6.56
C THR A 106 -2.85 -6.86 7.47
N THR A 107 -4.15 -6.83 7.20
CA THR A 107 -5.15 -7.62 7.94
C THR A 107 -5.90 -8.57 7.02
N ALA A 108 -6.05 -9.81 7.47
CA ALA A 108 -6.83 -10.86 6.84
C ALA A 108 -7.89 -11.40 7.82
N PRO A 109 -8.96 -12.04 7.31
CA PRO A 109 -9.91 -12.72 8.18
C PRO A 109 -9.22 -13.69 9.12
N SER A 110 -9.67 -13.74 10.37
CA SER A 110 -9.28 -14.82 11.27
C SER A 110 -9.67 -16.16 10.65
N GLY A 111 -8.79 -17.15 10.76
CA GLY A 111 -9.09 -18.52 10.33
C GLY A 111 -10.26 -19.15 11.10
N PRO A 112 -10.47 -20.47 10.94
CA PRO A 112 -11.45 -21.22 11.71
C PRO A 112 -11.30 -21.00 13.22
N LYS A 113 -12.37 -21.29 13.98
CA LYS A 113 -12.36 -21.16 15.45
C LYS A 113 -11.15 -21.89 16.04
N GLY A 114 -10.38 -21.20 16.88
CA GLY A 114 -9.17 -21.74 17.51
C GLY A 114 -7.92 -21.73 16.64
N SER A 115 -8.01 -21.28 15.38
CA SER A 115 -6.84 -21.12 14.51
C SER A 115 -5.82 -20.17 15.14
N GLN A 116 -4.56 -20.58 15.11
CA GLN A 116 -3.40 -19.77 15.50
C GLN A 116 -2.69 -19.16 14.28
N GLU A 117 -3.33 -19.21 13.10
CA GLU A 117 -2.78 -18.63 11.88
C GLU A 117 -2.63 -17.11 12.05
N HIS A 118 -1.45 -16.60 11.69
CA HIS A 118 -1.21 -15.18 11.67
C HIS A 118 -2.08 -14.52 10.60
N ASN A 119 -2.90 -13.56 11.01
CA ASN A 119 -3.80 -12.81 10.14
C ASN A 119 -3.58 -11.29 10.24
N VAL A 120 -2.66 -10.85 11.08
CA VAL A 120 -2.20 -9.47 11.17
C VAL A 120 -0.69 -9.47 11.04
N HIS A 121 -0.16 -8.70 10.10
CA HIS A 121 1.29 -8.59 9.87
C HIS A 121 1.69 -7.12 9.82
N VAL A 122 2.84 -6.80 10.43
CA VAL A 122 3.41 -5.45 10.44
C VAL A 122 4.67 -5.45 9.60
N TRP A 123 4.66 -4.63 8.55
CA TRP A 123 5.74 -4.52 7.58
C TRP A 123 6.40 -3.16 7.73
N ARG A 124 7.70 -3.13 7.94
CA ARG A 124 8.48 -1.89 7.95
C ARG A 124 9.07 -1.66 6.57
N ARG A 125 9.01 -0.42 6.11
CA ARG A 125 9.69 0.02 4.89
C ARG A 125 11.19 0.07 5.16
N ALA A 126 11.98 -0.61 4.34
CA ALA A 126 13.43 -0.61 4.49
C ALA A 126 14.00 0.82 4.40
N GLY A 127 15.05 1.09 5.17
CA GLY A 127 15.64 2.43 5.26
C GLY A 127 14.77 3.47 5.99
N ALA A 128 13.56 3.11 6.46
CA ALA A 128 12.90 3.91 7.49
C ALA A 128 13.64 3.63 8.80
N GLY A 129 14.07 4.67 9.51
CA GLY A 129 14.78 4.52 10.79
C GLY A 129 13.88 3.98 11.91
N ALA A 130 14.12 4.35 13.16
CA ALA A 130 13.31 3.94 14.30
C ALA A 130 11.80 4.21 14.09
N PRO A 131 10.90 3.57 14.86
CA PRO A 131 9.49 3.94 14.86
C PRO A 131 9.35 5.44 15.16
N GLY A 132 9.02 6.27 14.16
CA GLY A 132 9.05 7.73 14.28
C GLY A 132 9.91 8.44 13.22
N ASP A 133 10.84 7.71 12.60
CA ASP A 133 11.60 8.23 11.48
C ASP A 133 10.74 8.12 10.21
N GLY A 134 10.77 9.17 9.38
CA GLY A 134 9.87 9.33 8.23
C GLY A 134 10.00 8.26 7.15
N SER A 135 9.51 8.58 5.95
CA SER A 135 9.55 7.62 4.85
C SER A 135 10.99 7.30 4.44
N GLY A 136 11.41 6.07 4.76
CA GLY A 136 12.66 5.53 4.26
C GLY A 136 12.70 5.51 2.73
N ASN A 137 13.90 5.60 2.18
CA ASN A 137 14.12 5.50 0.72
C ASN A 137 14.13 4.05 0.20
N GLY A 138 13.98 3.04 1.07
CA GLY A 138 14.15 1.65 0.68
C GLY A 138 12.96 1.10 -0.10
N GLY A 139 13.28 0.45 -1.21
CA GLY A 139 12.37 -0.32 -2.05
C GLY A 139 12.24 -1.79 -1.57
N SER A 140 12.08 -2.01 -0.27
CA SER A 140 11.73 -3.33 0.25
C SER A 140 10.94 -3.19 1.55
N TYR A 141 10.20 -4.24 1.90
CA TYR A 141 9.38 -4.30 3.10
C TYR A 141 9.78 -5.51 3.94
N GLU A 142 10.10 -5.27 5.20
CA GLU A 142 10.56 -6.27 6.15
C GLU A 142 9.46 -6.59 7.15
N LEU A 143 9.16 -7.89 7.32
CA LEU A 143 8.23 -8.34 8.34
C LEU A 143 8.83 -8.10 9.73
N GLN A 144 8.19 -7.27 10.54
CA GLN A 144 8.64 -6.97 11.91
C GLN A 144 7.90 -7.81 12.96
N ALA A 145 6.62 -8.05 12.72
CA ALA A 145 5.78 -8.79 13.64
C ALA A 145 4.60 -9.44 12.91
N SER A 146 4.18 -10.59 13.44
CA SER A 146 2.99 -11.30 13.01
C SER A 146 2.17 -11.65 14.24
N PHE A 147 0.87 -11.43 14.16
CA PHE A 147 -0.06 -11.69 15.23
C PHE A 147 -1.22 -12.55 14.71
N CYS A 148 -1.73 -13.38 15.60
CA CYS A 148 -3.04 -14.01 15.44
C CYS A 148 -4.06 -13.17 16.21
N HIS A 149 -5.04 -12.62 15.51
CA HIS A 149 -6.26 -12.07 16.11
C HIS A 149 -7.35 -13.14 16.00
N PRO A 150 -7.60 -13.93 17.07
CA PRO A 150 -8.57 -15.00 17.03
C PRO A 150 -9.99 -14.45 16.88
N LYS A 151 -10.88 -15.28 16.33
CA LYS A 151 -12.30 -14.98 16.31
C LYS A 151 -12.83 -15.14 17.74
N LEU A 152 -13.10 -14.01 18.41
CA LEU A 152 -13.64 -14.00 19.78
C LEU A 152 -15.02 -14.67 19.79
N GLU A 153 -15.30 -15.43 20.85
CA GLU A 153 -16.64 -15.98 21.06
C GLU A 153 -17.63 -14.82 21.21
N LYS A 154 -18.79 -14.91 20.57
CA LYS A 154 -19.93 -14.12 21.04
C LYS A 154 -20.31 -14.73 22.39
N ASP A 155 -20.27 -13.93 23.45
CA ASP A 155 -20.86 -14.33 24.72
C ASP A 155 -22.30 -14.79 24.43
N LYS A 156 -22.56 -16.07 24.70
CA LYS A 156 -23.92 -16.59 24.66
C LYS A 156 -24.67 -15.91 25.80
N LYS A 157 -25.55 -14.98 25.45
CA LYS A 157 -26.57 -14.45 26.37
C LYS A 157 -27.55 -15.55 26.75
#